data_AF-A0A1V5U5Z7-F1
#
_entry.id   AF-A0A1V5U5Z7-F1
#
_cell.length_a   1.000
_cell.length_b   1.000
_cell.length_c   1.000
_cell.angle_alpha   90.00
_cell.angle_beta   90.00
_cell.angle_gamma   90.00
#
_symmetry.space_group_name_H-M   'P 1'
#
loop_
_entity.id
_entity.type
_entity.pdbx_description
1 polymer ?
#
loop_
_entity_poly.entity_id
_entity_poly.type
_entity_poly.pdbx_seq_one_letter_code
_entity_poly.pdbx_strand_id
1 'polypeptide(L)'
;MTTALDRKLEEYVRSGGVLIAFAPPGVFNEFGKPKNDGLLSKAFPGVKWTHENFLQWSADGRKEDCFGAPFGKGFLYVFAAPTRFEDNKKSFLSLLKKHMDPVILTDQNDFQYSLREKDGVNYLYVLNYSIEGVREGKFSVKGNYAVKDISLPHGQKVRSEFRDGLTIFHLRLAPSELALLEIAKPKG
;
A
#
# COMPACT_ATOMS: atom_id res chain seq x y z
N MET A 1 18.24 12.02 -8.90
CA MET A 1 17.88 10.63 -9.29
C MET A 1 18.78 10.18 -10.41
N THR A 2 19.34 8.98 -10.34
CA THR A 2 20.21 8.44 -11.41
C THR A 2 19.41 8.13 -12.67
N THR A 3 20.05 8.22 -13.84
CA THR A 3 19.46 7.83 -15.12
C THR A 3 18.96 6.38 -15.13
N ALA A 4 19.70 5.48 -14.46
CA ALA A 4 19.33 4.07 -14.37
C ALA A 4 18.02 3.84 -13.59
N LEU A 5 17.83 4.54 -12.46
CA LEU A 5 16.59 4.45 -11.68
C LEU A 5 15.41 5.07 -12.43
N ASP A 6 15.62 6.23 -13.05
CA ASP A 6 14.59 6.91 -13.84
C ASP A 6 14.09 6.02 -14.99
N ARG A 7 15.00 5.38 -15.74
CA ARG A 7 14.62 4.42 -16.80
C ARG A 7 13.78 3.25 -16.27
N LYS A 8 14.17 2.68 -15.12
CA LYS A 8 13.40 1.58 -14.50
C LYS A 8 12.00 2.02 -14.09
N LEU A 9 11.86 3.21 -13.50
CA LEU A 9 10.56 3.77 -13.13
C LEU A 9 9.72 4.07 -14.37
N GLU A 10 10.32 4.61 -15.43
CA GLU A 10 9.63 4.81 -16.71
C GLU A 10 9.10 3.50 -17.29
N GLU A 11 9.92 2.45 -17.35
CA GLU A 11 9.52 1.13 -17.85
C GLU A 11 8.40 0.53 -17.00
N TYR A 12 8.53 0.60 -15.66
CA TYR A 12 7.52 0.12 -14.73
C TYR A 12 6.17 0.82 -14.94
N VAL A 13 6.13 2.15 -14.95
CA VAL A 13 4.86 2.88 -15.13
C VAL A 13 4.31 2.65 -16.53
N ARG A 14 5.15 2.74 -17.56
CA ARG A 14 4.72 2.56 -18.97
C ARG A 14 4.09 1.19 -19.21
N SER A 15 4.56 0.15 -18.54
CA SER A 15 4.05 -1.23 -18.68
C SER A 15 2.72 -1.49 -17.96
N GLY A 16 2.25 -0.56 -17.13
CA GLY A 16 1.00 -0.70 -16.37
C GLY A 16 1.13 -0.43 -14.87
N GLY A 17 2.35 -0.24 -14.38
CA GLY A 17 2.61 0.09 -12.98
C GLY A 17 2.02 1.44 -12.58
N VAL A 18 1.68 1.55 -11.29
CA VAL A 18 1.28 2.83 -10.68
C VAL A 18 2.41 3.30 -9.79
N LEU A 19 2.88 4.52 -10.03
CA LEU A 19 3.87 5.19 -9.18
C LEU A 19 3.19 6.31 -8.40
N ILE A 20 3.32 6.28 -7.07
CA ILE A 20 2.90 7.36 -6.18
C ILE A 20 4.17 7.93 -5.56
N ALA A 21 4.43 9.21 -5.82
CA ALA A 21 5.60 9.91 -5.34
C ALA A 21 5.21 11.02 -4.35
N PHE A 22 5.98 11.14 -3.27
CA PHE A 22 5.95 12.30 -2.38
C PHE A 22 7.05 13.26 -2.83
N ALA A 23 6.63 14.45 -3.24
CA ALA A 23 7.38 15.40 -4.08
C ALA A 23 7.61 14.90 -5.54
N PRO A 24 7.85 15.82 -6.49
CA PRO A 24 8.00 15.49 -7.90
C PRO A 24 9.28 14.66 -8.14
N PRO A 25 9.17 13.41 -8.63
CA PRO A 25 10.32 12.54 -8.78
C PRO A 25 11.21 13.00 -9.94
N GLY A 26 12.52 13.07 -9.70
CA GLY A 26 13.49 13.21 -10.80
C GLY A 26 13.64 14.62 -11.37
N VAL A 27 13.17 15.66 -10.66
CA VAL A 27 13.45 17.07 -11.00
C VAL A 27 14.95 17.35 -11.05
N PHE A 28 15.72 16.70 -10.18
CA PHE A 28 17.18 16.81 -10.15
C PHE A 28 17.84 15.45 -10.39
N ASN A 29 19.00 15.46 -11.04
CA ASN A 29 19.86 14.29 -11.17
C ASN A 29 20.59 13.96 -9.84
N GLU A 30 21.40 12.92 -9.82
CA GLU A 30 22.21 12.49 -8.66
C GLU A 30 23.23 13.54 -8.18
N PHE A 31 23.54 14.54 -9.01
CA PHE A 31 24.43 15.65 -8.69
C PHE A 31 23.69 16.94 -8.32
N GLY A 32 22.36 16.87 -8.12
CA GLY A 32 21.53 18.03 -7.79
C GLY A 32 21.30 19.00 -8.95
N LYS A 33 21.68 18.66 -10.18
CA LYS A 33 21.42 19.51 -11.36
C LYS A 33 20.00 19.30 -11.88
N PRO A 34 19.30 20.35 -12.33
CA PRO A 34 17.98 20.22 -12.94
C PRO A 34 17.98 19.24 -14.13
N LYS A 35 16.91 18.48 -14.27
CA LYS A 35 16.71 17.45 -15.30
C LYS A 35 15.33 17.60 -15.92
N ASN A 36 15.26 17.57 -17.26
CA ASN A 36 14.03 17.82 -18.04
C ASN A 36 13.69 16.70 -19.05
N ASP A 37 14.31 15.53 -18.92
CA ASP A 37 14.20 14.42 -19.88
C ASP A 37 13.78 13.08 -19.23
N GLY A 38 13.42 13.10 -17.94
CA GLY A 38 13.01 11.92 -17.18
C GLY A 38 11.51 11.68 -17.10
N LEU A 39 11.11 10.69 -16.28
CA LEU A 39 9.71 10.24 -16.13
C LEU A 39 8.74 11.41 -15.93
N LEU A 40 9.07 12.32 -15.01
CA LEU A 40 8.22 13.45 -14.66
C LEU A 40 7.96 14.37 -15.86
N SER A 41 9.00 14.71 -16.63
CA SER A 41 8.88 15.58 -17.80
C SER A 41 8.08 14.94 -18.94
N LYS A 42 8.13 13.61 -19.06
CA LYS A 42 7.37 12.86 -20.08
C LYS A 42 5.93 12.64 -19.67
N ALA A 43 5.65 12.46 -18.38
CA ALA A 43 4.30 12.33 -17.84
C ALA A 43 3.58 13.68 -17.76
N PHE A 44 4.30 14.78 -17.55
CA PHE A 44 3.78 16.15 -17.50
C PHE A 44 4.53 17.05 -18.50
N PRO A 45 4.29 16.89 -19.82
CA PRO A 45 5.02 17.64 -20.85
C PRO A 45 4.83 19.14 -20.71
N GLY A 46 5.94 19.89 -20.71
CA GLY A 46 5.94 21.35 -20.64
C GLY A 46 5.63 21.93 -19.26
N VAL A 47 5.31 21.10 -18.25
CA VAL A 47 5.04 21.56 -16.89
C VAL A 47 6.32 21.95 -16.20
N LYS A 48 6.36 23.16 -15.66
CA LYS A 48 7.47 23.67 -14.87
C LYS A 48 7.21 23.40 -13.39
N TRP A 49 8.04 22.55 -12.80
CA TRP A 49 8.03 22.27 -11.37
C TRP A 49 8.90 23.28 -10.63
N THR A 50 8.31 24.00 -9.69
CA THR A 50 9.00 24.96 -8.81
C THR A 50 8.69 24.64 -7.36
N HIS A 51 9.50 25.15 -6.44
CA HIS A 51 9.29 24.93 -5.02
C HIS A 51 9.64 26.17 -4.20
N GLU A 52 8.89 26.40 -3.12
CA GLU A 52 9.28 27.38 -2.09
C GLU A 52 10.36 26.79 -1.18
N ASN A 53 10.20 25.50 -0.87
CA ASN A 53 11.18 24.65 -0.20
C ASN A 53 10.96 23.20 -0.68
N PHE A 54 11.89 22.29 -0.40
CA PHE A 54 11.79 20.91 -0.89
C PHE A 54 10.57 20.10 -0.39
N LEU A 55 9.80 20.65 0.56
CA LEU A 55 8.57 20.06 1.09
C LEU A 55 7.30 20.68 0.47
N GLN A 56 7.42 21.69 -0.39
CA GLN A 56 6.28 22.38 -1.00
C GLN A 56 6.57 22.76 -2.46
N TRP A 57 5.98 21.97 -3.35
CA TRP A 57 6.13 22.09 -4.80
C TRP A 57 4.86 22.64 -5.46
N SER A 58 5.05 23.25 -6.62
CA SER A 58 3.99 23.71 -7.51
C SER A 58 4.32 23.34 -8.95
N ALA A 59 3.29 23.08 -9.75
CA ALA A 59 3.38 22.86 -11.19
C ALA A 59 2.74 24.03 -11.94
N ASP A 60 3.52 24.76 -12.75
CA ASP A 60 3.09 25.98 -13.44
C ASP A 60 2.48 27.04 -12.49
N GLY A 61 3.02 27.15 -11.28
CA GLY A 61 2.50 28.04 -10.24
C GLY A 61 1.22 27.54 -9.55
N ARG A 62 0.64 26.42 -9.99
CA ARG A 62 -0.50 25.79 -9.31
C ARG A 62 -0.02 25.02 -8.09
N LYS A 63 -0.62 25.33 -6.95
CA LYS A 63 -0.43 24.62 -5.67
C LYS A 63 -1.61 23.66 -5.50
N GLU A 64 -1.43 22.44 -6.00
CA GLU A 64 -2.38 21.35 -5.77
C GLU A 64 -1.71 20.30 -4.87
N ASP A 65 -2.53 19.62 -4.07
CA ASP A 65 -2.05 18.61 -3.14
C ASP A 65 -1.55 17.34 -3.85
N CYS A 66 -2.19 16.97 -4.95
CA CYS A 66 -1.85 15.79 -5.73
C CYS A 66 -2.06 16.05 -7.23
N PHE A 67 -1.01 15.85 -8.02
CA PHE A 67 -1.08 15.86 -9.49
C PHE A 67 -1.09 14.42 -10.01
N GLY A 68 -1.91 14.14 -11.02
CA GLY A 68 -1.98 12.82 -11.64
C GLY A 68 -1.86 12.90 -13.15
N ALA A 69 -1.08 12.00 -13.76
CA ALA A 69 -1.00 11.87 -15.20
C ALA A 69 -0.91 10.40 -15.64
N PRO A 70 -1.62 9.99 -16.71
CA PRO A 70 -1.39 8.70 -17.34
C PRO A 70 -0.02 8.67 -18.01
N PHE A 71 0.64 7.51 -17.97
CA PHE A 71 1.91 7.32 -18.68
C PHE A 71 2.02 5.89 -19.22
N GLY A 72 1.93 5.75 -20.54
CA GLY A 72 1.78 4.44 -21.17
C GLY A 72 0.50 3.75 -20.71
N LYS A 73 0.62 2.52 -20.18
CA LYS A 73 -0.51 1.76 -19.61
C LYS A 73 -0.75 2.03 -18.12
N GLY A 74 0.15 2.77 -17.46
CA GLY A 74 0.11 3.02 -16.02
C GLY A 74 -0.21 4.46 -15.66
N PHE A 75 0.11 4.84 -14.43
CA PHE A 75 -0.21 6.15 -13.88
C PHE A 75 0.87 6.67 -12.94
N LEU A 76 1.13 7.98 -12.99
CA LEU A 76 1.97 8.70 -12.05
C LEU A 76 1.11 9.64 -11.21
N TYR A 77 1.22 9.53 -9.89
CA TYR A 77 0.67 10.48 -8.91
C TYR A 77 1.81 11.16 -8.16
N VAL A 78 1.72 12.48 -8.02
CA VAL A 78 2.72 13.33 -7.35
C VAL A 78 2.03 14.13 -6.24
N PHE A 79 2.32 13.78 -4.99
CA PHE A 79 1.92 14.58 -3.83
C PHE A 79 2.93 15.71 -3.63
N ALA A 80 2.58 16.91 -4.09
CA ALA A 80 3.51 18.04 -4.19
C ALA A 80 3.83 18.71 -2.84
N ALA A 81 3.03 18.46 -1.80
CA ALA A 81 3.25 18.95 -0.44
C ALA A 81 3.25 17.79 0.58
N PRO A 82 4.36 17.05 0.75
CA PRO A 82 4.43 15.93 1.70
C PRO A 82 4.11 16.33 3.15
N THR A 83 4.36 17.58 3.54
CA THR A 83 4.01 18.10 4.87
C THR A 83 2.51 18.14 5.13
N ARG A 84 1.69 18.16 4.07
CA ARG A 84 0.22 18.12 4.15
C ARG A 84 -0.32 16.71 3.97
N PHE A 85 0.49 15.68 4.23
CA PHE A 85 0.04 14.30 4.05
C PHE A 85 -1.19 13.96 4.90
N GLU A 86 -1.25 14.43 6.15
CA GLU A 86 -2.41 14.17 7.01
C GLU A 86 -3.72 14.71 6.41
N ASP A 87 -3.70 15.92 5.83
CA ASP A 87 -4.84 16.49 5.09
C ASP A 87 -5.23 15.62 3.89
N ASN A 88 -4.23 14.99 3.26
CA ASN A 88 -4.34 14.21 2.03
C ASN A 88 -4.52 12.71 2.25
N LYS A 89 -4.53 12.25 3.51
CA LYS A 89 -4.54 10.83 3.87
C LYS A 89 -5.73 10.09 3.28
N LYS A 90 -6.92 10.72 3.30
CA LYS A 90 -8.14 10.14 2.70
C LYS A 90 -7.99 9.94 1.19
N SER A 91 -7.44 10.93 0.49
CA SER A 91 -7.19 10.86 -0.96
C SER A 91 -6.14 9.82 -1.29
N PHE A 92 -5.05 9.75 -0.52
CA PHE A 92 -4.02 8.72 -0.66
C PHE A 92 -4.59 7.31 -0.47
N LEU A 93 -5.35 7.07 0.60
CA LEU A 93 -6.00 5.77 0.84
C LEU A 93 -7.00 5.43 -0.27
N SER A 94 -7.71 6.41 -0.82
CA SER A 94 -8.59 6.21 -1.98
C SER A 94 -7.81 5.81 -3.23
N LEU A 95 -6.63 6.38 -3.46
CA LEU A 95 -5.75 6.00 -4.57
C LEU A 95 -5.21 4.58 -4.39
N LEU A 96 -4.79 4.20 -3.18
CA LEU A 96 -4.38 2.82 -2.90
C LEU A 96 -5.54 1.85 -3.18
N LYS A 97 -6.75 2.14 -2.69
CA LYS A 97 -7.94 1.31 -2.95
C LYS A 97 -8.31 1.22 -4.44
N LYS A 98 -8.02 2.25 -5.23
CA LYS A 98 -8.29 2.27 -6.68
C LYS A 98 -7.35 1.35 -7.46
N HIS A 99 -6.09 1.25 -7.04
CA HIS A 99 -5.02 0.59 -7.81
C HIS A 99 -4.51 -0.70 -7.20
N MET A 100 -4.88 -0.99 -5.95
CA MET A 100 -4.54 -2.22 -5.27
C MET A 100 -5.79 -3.05 -5.05
N ASP A 101 -5.65 -4.36 -5.23
CA ASP A 101 -6.62 -5.31 -4.73
C ASP A 101 -6.16 -5.86 -3.38
N PRO A 102 -6.63 -5.31 -2.25
CA PRO A 102 -6.20 -5.75 -0.94
C PRO A 102 -6.57 -7.22 -0.69
N VAL A 103 -5.56 -8.02 -0.33
CA VAL A 103 -5.76 -9.44 0.01
C VAL A 103 -6.49 -9.60 1.34
N ILE A 104 -6.26 -8.67 2.26
CA ILE A 104 -6.89 -8.61 3.58
C ILE A 104 -7.75 -7.36 3.64
N LEU A 105 -9.04 -7.55 3.93
CA LEU A 105 -10.02 -6.49 4.09
C LEU A 105 -10.33 -6.33 5.57
N THR A 106 -10.16 -5.13 6.09
CA THR A 106 -10.51 -4.75 7.45
C THR A 106 -11.14 -3.37 7.44
N ASP A 107 -12.18 -3.15 8.25
CA ASP A 107 -12.82 -1.86 8.46
C ASP A 107 -12.17 -1.07 9.60
N GLN A 108 -11.34 -1.74 10.42
CA GLN A 108 -10.69 -1.17 11.59
C GLN A 108 -9.17 -1.40 11.57
N ASN A 109 -8.44 -0.53 12.29
CA ASN A 109 -6.99 -0.61 12.45
C ASN A 109 -6.63 -1.46 13.68
N ASP A 110 -7.16 -2.68 13.72
CA ASP A 110 -7.14 -3.52 14.93
C ASP A 110 -5.78 -4.19 15.14
N PHE A 111 -5.22 -4.70 14.06
CA PHE A 111 -3.99 -5.49 14.07
C PHE A 111 -3.05 -5.07 12.95
N GLN A 112 -1.79 -5.47 13.07
CA GLN A 112 -0.88 -5.52 11.93
C GLN A 112 -0.94 -6.91 11.30
N TYR A 113 -1.01 -6.94 9.97
CA TYR A 113 -1.16 -8.17 9.20
C TYR A 113 0.04 -8.40 8.27
N SER A 114 0.50 -9.64 8.17
CA SER A 114 1.45 -10.05 7.13
C SER A 114 1.04 -11.41 6.58
N LEU A 115 0.75 -11.47 5.27
CA LEU A 115 0.42 -12.71 4.58
C LEU A 115 1.64 -13.23 3.83
N ARG A 116 1.94 -14.52 3.98
CA ARG A 116 3.01 -15.22 3.27
C ARG A 116 2.45 -16.50 2.67
N GLU A 117 3.00 -16.91 1.54
CA GLU A 117 2.72 -18.22 0.95
C GLU A 117 3.97 -19.10 1.05
N LYS A 118 3.78 -20.37 1.41
CA LYS A 118 4.81 -21.40 1.27
C LYS A 118 4.15 -22.71 0.86
N ASP A 119 4.64 -23.31 -0.22
CA ASP A 119 4.18 -24.61 -0.74
C ASP A 119 2.64 -24.67 -0.96
N GLY A 120 2.05 -23.56 -1.43
CA GLY A 120 0.59 -23.44 -1.66
C GLY A 120 -0.25 -23.25 -0.39
N VAL A 121 0.39 -23.13 0.78
CA VAL A 121 -0.26 -22.83 2.06
C VAL A 121 -0.06 -21.35 2.39
N ASN A 122 -1.14 -20.69 2.78
CA ASN A 122 -1.10 -19.30 3.21
C ASN A 122 -0.92 -19.21 4.72
N TYR A 123 0.03 -18.40 5.16
CA TYR A 123 0.32 -18.10 6.56
C TYR A 123 0.06 -16.63 6.82
N LEU A 124 -0.89 -16.34 7.70
CA LEU A 124 -1.24 -15.00 8.12
C LEU A 124 -0.75 -14.74 9.54
N TYR A 125 0.17 -13.80 9.66
CA TYR A 125 0.62 -13.25 10.93
C TYR A 125 -0.32 -12.12 11.33
N VAL A 126 -0.88 -12.19 12.53
CA VAL A 126 -1.77 -11.17 13.10
C VAL A 126 -1.19 -10.70 14.43
N LEU A 127 -0.72 -9.45 14.46
CA LEU A 127 -0.08 -8.86 15.63
C LEU A 127 -0.98 -7.81 16.29
N ASN A 128 -1.26 -7.99 17.57
CA ASN A 128 -1.71 -6.89 18.42
C ASN A 128 -0.52 -6.00 18.74
N TYR A 129 -0.43 -4.86 18.06
CA TYR A 129 0.65 -3.89 18.27
C TYR A 129 0.44 -3.02 19.52
N SER A 130 -0.66 -3.18 20.26
CA SER A 130 -0.85 -2.53 21.56
C SER A 130 -0.09 -3.27 22.65
N ILE A 131 0.64 -2.51 23.47
CA ILE A 131 1.37 -3.03 24.64
C ILE A 131 0.53 -3.04 25.93
N GLU A 132 -0.64 -2.40 25.91
CA GLU A 132 -1.49 -2.20 27.11
C GLU A 132 -2.85 -2.89 26.98
N GLY A 133 -3.44 -2.89 25.78
CA GLY A 133 -4.82 -3.28 25.56
C GLY A 133 -4.96 -4.64 24.88
N VAL A 134 -5.92 -5.43 25.37
CA VAL A 134 -6.53 -6.49 24.56
C VAL A 134 -7.20 -5.86 23.35
N ARG A 135 -7.09 -6.50 22.20
CA ARG A 135 -7.80 -6.08 20.99
C ARG A 135 -8.65 -7.22 20.44
N GLU A 136 -9.84 -6.85 19.99
CA GLU A 136 -10.72 -7.70 19.20
C GLU A 136 -10.77 -7.10 17.80
N GLY A 137 -10.63 -7.94 16.78
CA GLY A 137 -10.65 -7.47 15.41
C GLY A 137 -11.40 -8.39 14.48
N LYS A 138 -11.98 -7.76 13.45
CA LYS A 138 -12.72 -8.41 12.38
C LYS A 138 -12.06 -8.08 11.06
N PHE A 139 -11.54 -9.09 10.39
CA PHE A 139 -10.97 -8.94 9.05
C PHE A 139 -11.46 -10.07 8.15
N SER A 140 -11.19 -9.97 6.86
CA SER A 140 -11.58 -10.97 5.89
C SER A 140 -10.56 -11.13 4.76
N VAL A 141 -10.57 -12.30 4.14
CA VAL A 141 -9.76 -12.61 2.95
C VAL A 141 -10.64 -13.18 1.86
N LYS A 142 -10.29 -12.91 0.60
CA LYS A 142 -11.05 -13.39 -0.57
C LYS A 142 -10.90 -14.89 -0.78
N GLY A 143 -12.01 -15.60 -0.78
CA GLY A 143 -12.10 -17.04 -0.94
C GLY A 143 -12.69 -17.75 0.28
N ASN A 144 -12.96 -19.04 0.14
CA ASN A 144 -13.43 -19.91 1.21
C ASN A 144 -12.23 -20.68 1.79
N TYR A 145 -11.96 -20.50 3.08
CA TYR A 145 -10.82 -21.11 3.76
C TYR A 145 -11.19 -21.68 5.13
N ALA A 146 -10.51 -22.77 5.50
CA ALA A 146 -10.38 -23.24 6.85
C ALA A 146 -9.16 -22.58 7.51
N VAL A 147 -9.28 -22.28 8.81
CA VAL A 147 -8.31 -21.45 9.53
C VAL A 147 -7.94 -22.13 10.84
N LYS A 148 -6.63 -22.22 11.09
CA LYS A 148 -6.08 -22.73 12.34
C LYS A 148 -5.01 -21.78 12.85
N ASP A 149 -5.07 -21.46 14.13
CA ASP A 149 -3.98 -20.81 14.83
C ASP A 149 -2.94 -21.87 15.21
N ILE A 150 -1.82 -21.86 14.51
CA ILE A 150 -0.70 -22.78 14.70
C ILE A 150 0.36 -22.23 15.65
N SER A 151 0.16 -21.02 16.20
CA SER A 151 1.01 -20.50 17.28
C SER A 151 0.74 -21.22 18.62
N LEU A 152 -0.46 -21.80 18.76
CA LEU A 152 -0.88 -22.51 19.97
C LEU A 152 -0.63 -24.03 19.86
N PRO A 153 -0.35 -24.71 20.99
CA PRO A 153 -0.27 -26.16 21.03
C PRO A 153 -1.51 -26.82 20.40
N HIS A 154 -1.27 -27.86 19.59
CA HIS A 154 -2.30 -28.62 18.86
C HIS A 154 -3.09 -27.89 17.77
N GLY A 155 -2.79 -26.62 17.48
CA GLY A 155 -3.43 -25.88 16.40
C GLY A 155 -4.90 -25.59 16.70
N GLN A 156 -5.20 -24.41 17.23
CA GLN A 156 -6.56 -24.08 17.63
C GLN A 156 -7.39 -23.63 16.42
N LYS A 157 -8.56 -24.23 16.22
CA LYS A 157 -9.48 -23.77 15.18
C LYS A 157 -9.92 -22.33 15.47
N VAL A 158 -9.70 -21.42 14.53
CA VAL A 158 -10.17 -20.04 14.64
C VAL A 158 -11.60 -19.95 14.13
N ARG A 159 -12.45 -19.25 14.87
CA ARG A 159 -13.83 -19.00 14.46
C ARG A 159 -13.83 -18.15 13.18
N SER A 160 -14.43 -18.69 12.13
CA SER A 160 -14.56 -18.04 10.84
C SER A 160 -15.94 -18.31 10.22
N GLU A 161 -16.41 -17.38 9.40
CA GLU A 161 -17.64 -17.48 8.61
C GLU A 161 -17.33 -17.21 7.13
N PHE A 162 -17.94 -17.96 6.22
CA PHE A 162 -17.83 -17.70 4.78
C PHE A 162 -19.10 -17.00 4.29
N ARG A 163 -18.96 -15.79 3.73
CA ARG A 163 -20.08 -14.99 3.22
C ARG A 163 -19.61 -14.09 2.09
N ASP A 164 -20.41 -13.96 1.03
CA ASP A 164 -20.17 -13.05 -0.11
C ASP A 164 -18.78 -13.23 -0.77
N GLY A 165 -18.29 -14.47 -0.85
CA GLY A 165 -16.98 -14.76 -1.43
C GLY A 165 -15.78 -14.46 -0.50
N LEU A 166 -16.04 -14.13 0.76
CA LEU A 166 -15.03 -13.80 1.77
C LEU A 166 -15.07 -14.78 2.94
N THR A 167 -13.90 -15.18 3.42
CA THR A 167 -13.76 -15.79 4.75
C THR A 167 -13.51 -14.67 5.74
N ILE A 168 -14.41 -14.53 6.71
CA ILE A 168 -14.39 -13.51 7.76
C ILE A 168 -13.87 -14.16 9.04
N PHE A 169 -12.95 -13.48 9.70
CA PHE A 169 -12.26 -13.94 10.90
C PHE A 169 -12.66 -13.09 12.09
N HIS A 170 -12.71 -13.73 13.25
CA HIS A 170 -12.85 -13.06 14.54
C HIS A 170 -11.71 -13.49 15.44
N LEU A 171 -10.88 -12.54 15.84
CA LEU A 171 -9.76 -12.77 16.74
C LEU A 171 -9.79 -11.81 17.93
N ARG A 172 -9.37 -12.32 19.08
CA ARG A 172 -9.12 -11.55 20.29
C ARG A 172 -7.70 -11.86 20.74
N LEU A 173 -6.83 -10.86 20.73
CA LEU A 173 -5.43 -10.99 21.09
C LEU A 173 -5.11 -10.14 22.33
N ALA A 174 -4.38 -10.71 23.27
CA ALA A 174 -3.80 -10.03 24.42
C ALA A 174 -2.76 -8.98 23.98
N PRO A 175 -2.34 -8.07 24.88
CA PRO A 175 -1.32 -7.09 24.55
C PRO A 175 -0.04 -7.75 24.03
N SER A 176 0.50 -7.23 22.93
CA SER A 176 1.70 -7.75 22.24
C SER A 176 1.62 -9.20 21.77
N GLU A 177 0.44 -9.82 21.74
CA GLU A 177 0.26 -11.18 21.27
C GLU A 177 0.31 -11.25 19.73
N LEU A 178 0.96 -12.29 19.22
CA LEU A 178 1.05 -12.63 17.80
C LEU A 178 0.35 -13.98 17.59
N ALA A 179 -0.67 -13.99 16.74
CA ALA A 179 -1.24 -15.23 16.21
C ALA A 179 -0.61 -15.55 14.85
N LEU A 180 -0.32 -16.83 14.62
CA LEU A 180 0.11 -17.35 13.32
C LEU A 180 -0.98 -18.27 12.79
N LEU A 181 -1.70 -17.80 11.77
CA LEU A 181 -2.81 -18.52 11.19
C LEU A 181 -2.39 -19.25 9.93
N GLU A 182 -2.63 -20.55 9.90
CA GLU A 182 -2.64 -21.32 8.66
C GLU A 182 -4.01 -21.17 7.99
N ILE A 183 -4.01 -20.68 6.75
CA ILE A 183 -5.19 -20.46 5.91
C ILE A 183 -5.13 -21.45 4.74
N ALA A 184 -5.97 -22.47 4.78
CA ALA A 184 -6.00 -23.53 3.79
C ALA A 184 -7.39 -23.64 3.15
N LYS A 185 -7.47 -24.04 1.88
CA LYS A 185 -8.77 -24.37 1.27
C LYS A 185 -9.42 -25.52 2.06
N PRO A 186 -10.75 -25.52 2.25
CA PRO A 186 -11.44 -26.66 2.84
C PRO A 186 -11.11 -27.90 2.02
N LYS A 187 -10.80 -29.01 2.70
CA LYS A 187 -10.77 -30.30 2.02
C LYS A 187 -12.22 -30.62 1.63
N GLY A 188 -12.45 -30.83 0.33
CA GLY A 188 -13.74 -31.26 -0.21
C GLY A 188 -14.14 -32.64 0.30
#